data_AF-U9U8E3-F1
#
_entry.id   AF-U9U8E3-F1
#
_cell.length_a   1.000
_cell.length_b   1.000
_cell.length_c   1.000
_cell.angle_alpha   90.00
_cell.angle_beta   90.00
_cell.angle_gamma   90.00
#
_symmetry.space_group_name_H-M   'P 1'
#
loop_
_entity.id
_entity.type
_entity.pdbx_description
1 polymer ?
#
loop_
_entity_poly.entity_id
_entity_poly.type
_entity_poly.pdbx_seq_one_letter_code
_entity_poly.pdbx_strand_id
1 'polypeptide(L)' 'WKINKEKFPILSELAHAYLLISATSTSNERLFSDCGNLMGPKRTRISPEFFKRIMFLKKN' A
#
# COMPACT_ATOMS: atom_id res chain seq x y z
N TRP A 1 17.45 10.81 0.16
CA TRP A 1 18.15 10.60 -1.13
C TRP A 1 17.90 11.68 -2.19
N LYS A 2 16.77 12.41 -2.18
CA LYS A 2 16.50 13.50 -3.16
C LYS A 2 17.61 14.55 -3.25
N ILE A 3 18.16 15.01 -2.12
CA ILE A 3 19.20 16.06 -2.09
C ILE A 3 20.57 15.55 -2.56
N ASN A 4 20.88 14.28 -2.29
CA ASN A 4 22.18 13.68 -2.62
C ASN A 4 22.17 12.92 -3.96
N LYS A 5 21.09 13.05 -4.75
CA LYS A 5 20.87 12.30 -6.00
C LYS A 5 21.94 12.60 -7.04
N GLU A 6 22.32 13.88 -7.21
CA GLU A 6 23.33 14.29 -8.19
C GLU A 6 24.73 13.82 -7.82
N LYS A 7 25.04 13.78 -6.52
CA LYS A 7 26.36 13.36 -6.03
C LYS A 7 26.53 11.84 -6.04
N PHE A 8 25.44 11.10 -5.89
CA PHE A 8 25.45 9.63 -5.85
C PHE A 8 24.28 9.05 -6.66
N PRO A 9 24.31 9.12 -8.00
CA PRO A 9 23.18 8.72 -8.83
C PRO A 9 22.81 7.24 -8.63
N ILE A 10 23.79 6.33 -8.69
CA ILE A 10 23.58 4.88 -8.52
C ILE A 10 23.06 4.54 -7.11
N LEU A 11 23.69 5.10 -6.07
CA LEU A 11 23.30 4.82 -4.69
C LEU A 11 21.91 5.38 -4.36
N SER A 12 21.58 6.54 -4.93
CA SER A 12 20.26 7.14 -4.75
C SER A 12 19.14 6.31 -5.38
N GLU A 13 19.42 5.63 -6.50
CA GLU A 13 18.48 4.74 -7.17
C GLU A 13 18.26 3.47 -6.36
N LEU A 14 19.34 2.84 -5.88
CA LEU A 14 19.24 1.70 -4.97
C LEU A 14 18.49 2.07 -3.69
N ALA A 15 18.84 3.20 -3.08
CA ALA A 15 18.17 3.64 -1.88
C ALA A 15 16.70 3.99 -2.11
N HIS A 16 16.34 4.48 -3.29
CA HIS A 16 14.94 4.65 -3.68
C HIS A 16 14.24 3.28 -3.76
N ALA A 17 14.85 2.30 -4.42
CA ALA A 17 14.27 0.96 -4.55
C ALA A 17 14.07 0.27 -3.18
N TYR A 18 15.03 0.38 -2.26
CA TYR A 18 14.99 -0.35 -0.99
C TYR A 18 14.32 0.41 0.16
N LEU A 19 14.43 1.74 0.22
CA LEU A 19 13.89 2.52 1.34
C LEU A 19 12.49 3.08 1.08
N LEU A 20 12.00 3.13 -0.17
CA LEU A 20 10.58 3.44 -0.40
C LEU A 20 9.67 2.27 -0.07
N ILE A 21 10.19 1.05 -0.07
CA ILE A 21 9.43 -0.10 0.37
C ILE A 21 9.31 0.04 1.89
N SER A 22 8.09 0.27 2.38
CA SER A 22 7.80 0.23 3.80
C SER A 22 8.29 -1.10 4.37
N ALA A 23 9.28 -1.05 5.26
CA ALA A 23 9.84 -2.26 5.90
C ALA A 23 8.83 -2.94 6.85
N THR A 24 7.69 -2.31 7.11
CA THR A 24 6.68 -2.78 8.05
C THR A 24 5.46 -3.35 7.34
N SER A 25 5.01 -4.52 7.79
CA SER A 25 3.74 -5.13 7.38
C SER A 25 2.52 -4.29 7.78
N THR A 26 2.69 -3.31 8.66
CA THR A 26 1.63 -2.49 9.27
C THR A 26 0.71 -1.82 8.26
N SER A 27 1.22 -1.37 7.10
CA SER A 27 0.38 -0.81 6.04
C SER A 27 -0.52 -1.87 5.37
N ASN A 28 -0.05 -3.11 5.30
CA ASN A 28 -0.82 -4.24 4.78
C ASN A 28 -1.83 -4.73 5.82
N GLU A 29 -1.44 -4.80 7.10
CA GLU A 29 -2.33 -5.16 8.21
C GLU A 29 -3.50 -4.20 8.33
N ARG A 30 -3.24 -2.88 8.26
CA ARG A 30 -4.32 -1.87 8.26
C ARG A 30 -5.28 -2.07 7.09
N LEU A 31 -4.75 -2.38 5.91
CA LEU A 31 -5.55 -2.70 4.73
C LEU A 31 -6.39 -3.97 4.94
N PHE A 32 -5.83 -5.02 5.53
CA PHE A 32 -6.57 -6.24 5.87
C PHE A 32 -7.65 -6.01 6.95
N SER A 33 -7.39 -5.19 7.96
CA SER A 33 -8.41 -4.80 8.95
C SER A 33 -9.55 -4.02 8.30
N ASP A 34 -9.23 -3.06 7.41
CA ASP A 34 -10.21 -2.30 6.64
C ASP A 34 -11.05 -3.21 5.72
N CYS A 35 -10.42 -4.16 5.06
CA CYS A 35 -11.05 -5.22 4.27
C CYS A 35 -12.03 -6.05 5.11
N GLY A 36 -11.60 -6.49 6.31
CA GLY A 36 -12.43 -7.26 7.24
C GLY A 36 -13.66 -6.50 7.74
N ASN A 37 -13.51 -5.19 7.98
CA ASN A 37 -14.62 -4.32 8.34
C ASN A 37 -15.61 -4.12 7.19
N LEU A 38 -15.13 -4.04 5.95
CA LEU A 38 -15.96 -3.89 4.76
C LEU A 38 -16.72 -5.19 4.42
N MET A 39 -16.06 -6.34 4.53
CA MET A 39 -16.64 -7.68 4.34
C MET A 39 -17.22 -8.28 5.62
N GLY A 40 -17.67 -7.43 6.55
CA GLY A 40 -18.26 -7.89 7.81
C GLY A 40 -19.49 -8.81 7.60
N PRO A 41 -19.97 -9.49 8.66
CA PRO A 41 -21.02 -10.52 8.57
C PRO A 41 -22.33 -10.07 7.90
N LYS A 42 -22.60 -8.75 7.92
CA LYS A 42 -23.79 -8.14 7.29
C LYS A 42 -23.61 -7.82 5.79
N ARG A 43 -22.40 -7.91 5.24
CA ARG A 43 -22.04 -7.53 3.86
C ARG A 43 -21.29 -8.65 3.12
N THR A 44 -21.85 -9.86 3.16
CA THR A 44 -21.28 -11.09 2.56
C THR A 44 -21.48 -11.20 1.04
N ARG A 45 -22.25 -10.31 0.42
CA ARG A 45 -22.60 -10.34 -1.02
C ARG A 45 -21.87 -9.31 -1.88
N ILE A 46 -20.65 -8.92 -1.50
CA ILE A 46 -19.83 -8.03 -2.32
C ILE A 46 -19.06 -8.87 -3.34
N SER A 47 -19.12 -8.50 -4.63
CA SER A 47 -18.30 -9.14 -5.65
C SER A 47 -16.83 -8.77 -5.48
N PRO A 48 -15.88 -9.68 -5.76
CA PRO A 48 -14.45 -9.40 -5.63
C PRO A 48 -13.97 -8.19 -6.44
N GLU A 49 -14.59 -7.94 -7.60
CA GLU A 49 -14.26 -6.78 -8.43
C GLU A 49 -14.74 -5.46 -7.83
N PHE A 50 -15.97 -5.43 -7.31
CA PHE A 50 -16.52 -4.25 -6.65
C PHE A 50 -15.73 -3.92 -5.37
N PHE A 51 -15.34 -4.96 -4.62
CA PHE A 51 -14.46 -4.82 -3.46
C PHE A 51 -13.13 -4.16 -3.81
N LYS A 52 -12.45 -4.65 -4.86
CA LYS A 52 -11.19 -4.06 -5.33
C LYS A 52 -11.34 -2.58 -5.70
N ARG A 53 -12.46 -2.20 -6.35
CA ARG A 53 -12.75 -0.80 -6.69
C ARG A 53 -12.93 0.08 -5.45
N ILE A 54 -13.68 -0.38 -4.44
CA ILE A 54 -13.84 0.35 -3.18
C ILE A 54 -12.50 0.51 -2.47
N MET A 55 -11.70 -0.55 -2.40
CA MET A 55 -10.38 -0.50 -1.76
C MET A 55 -9.41 0.43 -2.49
N PHE A 56 -9.48 0.48 -3.83
CA PHE A 56 -8.72 1.43 -4.62
C PHE A 56 -9.15 2.88 -4.33
N LEU A 57 -10.46 3.16 -4.31
CA LEU A 57 -11.00 4.49 -4.01
C LEU A 57 -10.73 4.96 -2.57
N LYS A 58 -10.61 4.04 -1.61
CA LYS A 58 -10.31 4.39 -0.22
C LYS A 58 -8.83 4.73 0.01
N LYS A 59 -7.93 4.24 -0.85
CA LYS A 59 -6.48 4.34 -0.69
C LYS A 59 -5.83 5.43 -1.55
N ASN A 60 -6.48 5.87 -2.62
CA ASN A 60 -6.07 6.99 -3.47
C ASN A 60 -6.86 8.25 -3.10
#